data_AF-A0A0A2MDH3-F1
#
_entry.id   AF-A0A0A2MDH3-F1
#
_cell.length_a   1.000
_cell.length_b   1.000
_cell.length_c   1.000
_cell.angle_alpha   90.00
_cell.angle_beta   90.00
_cell.angle_gamma   90.00
#
_symmetry.space_group_name_H-M   'P 1'
#
loop_
_entity.id
_entity.type
_entity.pdbx_description
1 polymer ?
#
loop_
_entity_poly.entity_id
_entity_poly.type
_entity_poly.pdbx_seq_one_letter_code
_entity_poly.pdbx_strand_id
1 'polypeptide(L)'
;MHCGYDFTSYLVLDVHEDGKKENVKGLKITVVDSTGNDVININNVYSWNNSNQPLQFSLNYQIDEKGDKITAENLKARWFFPYAKDNYLLSVANTFPADDFRLKIEDPNKKFKTQFVQLYAFNMYVLCASQSEKAVQFGKKQNRPIDIVLEKNK
;
A
#
# COMPACT_ATOMS: atom_id res chain seq x y z
N MET A 1 11.24 -25.61 0.38
CA MET A 1 10.06 -25.14 1.11
C MET A 1 9.70 -23.77 0.51
N HIS A 2 8.71 -23.73 -0.38
CA HIS A 2 8.21 -22.48 -0.96
C HIS A 2 7.08 -21.95 -0.10
N CYS A 3 7.21 -20.71 0.34
CA CYS A 3 6.19 -20.06 1.14
C CYS A 3 5.21 -19.37 0.20
N GLY A 4 3.90 -19.41 0.47
CA GLY A 4 2.88 -18.74 -0.36
C GLY A 4 3.06 -17.21 -0.49
N TYR A 5 4.01 -16.62 0.23
CA TYR A 5 4.40 -15.22 0.15
C TYR A 5 5.51 -14.92 -0.87
N ASP A 6 6.13 -15.95 -1.47
CA ASP A 6 7.29 -15.78 -2.38
C ASP A 6 6.95 -15.07 -3.72
N PHE A 7 5.68 -14.73 -3.96
CA PHE A 7 5.19 -14.09 -5.19
C PHE A 7 4.44 -12.77 -4.97
N THR A 8 4.42 -12.27 -3.73
CA THR A 8 3.65 -11.07 -3.35
C THR A 8 4.55 -9.97 -2.80
N SER A 9 4.37 -8.78 -3.34
CA SER A 9 4.94 -7.54 -2.87
C SER A 9 3.86 -6.61 -2.35
N TYR A 10 4.23 -5.65 -1.50
CA TYR A 10 3.32 -4.61 -1.03
C TYR A 10 3.81 -3.24 -1.47
N LEU A 11 2.90 -2.38 -1.89
CA LEU A 11 3.12 -0.93 -1.93
C LEU A 11 2.53 -0.34 -0.66
N VAL A 12 3.31 0.47 0.06
CA VAL A 12 2.92 1.08 1.32
C VAL A 12 3.01 2.59 1.18
N LEU A 13 1.93 3.31 1.51
CA LEU A 13 1.87 4.77 1.42
C LEU A 13 1.70 5.39 2.80
N ASP A 14 2.46 6.44 3.05
CA ASP A 14 2.28 7.35 4.17
C ASP A 14 1.73 8.67 3.63
N VAL A 15 0.43 8.89 3.80
CA VAL A 15 -0.31 10.00 3.20
C VAL A 15 -0.81 10.92 4.29
N HIS A 16 -0.14 12.04 4.50
CA HIS A 16 -0.38 12.93 5.63
C HIS A 16 -0.45 14.40 5.21
N GLU A 17 -0.93 15.27 6.10
CA GLU A 17 -0.83 16.72 5.91
C GLU A 17 0.58 17.20 6.27
N ASP A 18 1.00 18.34 5.70
CA ASP A 18 2.25 18.98 6.09
C ASP A 18 2.30 19.25 7.61
N GLY A 19 3.40 18.86 8.23
CA GLY A 19 3.61 18.95 9.68
C GLY A 19 2.85 17.92 10.54
N LYS A 20 2.00 17.05 9.96
CA LYS A 20 1.31 15.97 10.68
C LYS A 20 2.02 14.64 10.47
N LYS A 21 1.86 13.73 11.45
CA LYS A 21 2.42 12.36 11.37
C LYS A 21 1.35 11.31 11.12
N GLU A 22 0.09 11.67 11.30
CA GLU A 22 -1.05 10.77 11.13
C GLU A 22 -1.49 10.71 9.67
N ASN A 23 -1.79 9.50 9.21
CA ASN A 23 -2.34 9.30 7.89
C ASN A 23 -3.76 9.89 7.78
N VAL A 24 -4.01 10.61 6.68
CA VAL A 24 -5.34 11.10 6.33
C VAL A 24 -6.19 9.94 5.84
N LYS A 25 -7.28 9.67 6.56
CA LYS A 25 -8.17 8.53 6.29
C LYS A 25 -9.27 8.91 5.29
N GLY A 26 -9.83 7.90 4.63
CA GLY A 26 -10.98 8.06 3.74
C GLY A 26 -10.63 8.55 2.34
N LEU A 27 -9.34 8.61 1.99
CA LEU A 27 -8.88 8.88 0.63
C LEU A 27 -9.19 7.70 -0.29
N LYS A 28 -9.49 8.02 -1.55
CA LYS A 28 -9.53 7.05 -2.65
C LYS A 28 -8.18 7.12 -3.37
N ILE A 29 -7.40 6.06 -3.27
CA ILE A 29 -6.08 5.98 -3.88
C ILE A 29 -6.04 4.80 -4.85
N THR A 30 -5.85 5.07 -6.14
CA THR A 30 -5.78 4.06 -7.20
C THR A 30 -4.44 4.12 -7.92
N VAL A 31 -4.04 2.99 -8.49
CA VAL A 31 -2.98 2.95 -9.51
C VAL A 31 -3.58 3.36 -10.85
N VAL A 32 -2.89 4.26 -11.55
CA VAL A 32 -3.27 4.75 -12.87
C VAL A 32 -2.13 4.61 -13.87
N ASP A 33 -2.48 4.55 -15.15
CA ASP A 33 -1.52 4.54 -16.25
C ASP A 33 -0.93 5.94 -16.54
N SER A 34 -0.08 6.03 -17.57
CA SER A 34 0.54 7.28 -18.03
C SER A 34 -0.47 8.32 -18.53
N THR A 35 -1.68 7.91 -18.89
CA THR A 35 -2.78 8.80 -19.30
C THR A 35 -3.73 9.18 -18.16
N GLY A 36 -3.62 8.50 -17.00
CA GLY A 36 -4.40 8.77 -15.80
C GLY A 36 -5.64 7.90 -15.64
N ASN A 37 -5.80 6.85 -16.46
CA ASN A 37 -6.89 5.88 -16.31
C ASN A 37 -6.57 4.86 -15.21
N ASP A 38 -7.58 4.45 -14.44
CA ASP A 38 -7.44 3.44 -13.40
C ASP A 38 -6.96 2.11 -14.01
N VAL A 39 -5.89 1.54 -13.45
CA VAL A 39 -5.34 0.25 -13.87
C VAL A 39 -6.20 -0.87 -13.31
N ILE A 40 -6.74 -1.71 -14.20
CA ILE A 40 -7.60 -2.83 -13.85
C ILE A 40 -6.75 -4.10 -13.68
N ASN A 41 -6.96 -4.82 -12.58
CA ASN A 41 -6.29 -6.09 -12.29
C ASN A 41 -6.90 -7.26 -13.08
N ILE A 42 -6.79 -7.22 -14.40
CA ILE A 42 -7.41 -8.20 -15.29
C ILE A 42 -6.83 -9.59 -15.00
N ASN A 43 -7.70 -10.55 -14.67
CA ASN A 43 -7.32 -11.94 -14.40
C ASN A 43 -6.16 -12.10 -13.40
N ASN A 44 -6.09 -11.24 -12.39
CA ASN A 44 -5.03 -11.26 -11.36
C ASN A 44 -3.60 -11.09 -11.89
N VAL A 45 -3.41 -10.40 -13.03
CA VAL A 45 -2.08 -10.19 -13.61
C VAL A 45 -1.17 -9.32 -12.71
N TYR A 46 -1.74 -8.38 -11.96
CA TYR A 46 -0.99 -7.43 -11.14
C TYR A 46 -1.14 -7.66 -9.64
N SER A 47 -2.22 -8.30 -9.19
CA SER A 47 -2.43 -8.71 -7.80
C SER A 47 -3.17 -10.03 -7.75
N TRP A 48 -2.91 -10.83 -6.73
CA TRP A 48 -3.58 -12.11 -6.50
C TRP A 48 -5.02 -11.98 -5.98
N ASN A 49 -5.46 -10.76 -5.65
CA ASN A 49 -6.82 -10.48 -5.18
C ASN A 49 -7.52 -9.41 -6.04
N ASN A 50 -8.85 -9.30 -5.88
CA ASN A 50 -9.66 -8.28 -6.54
C ASN A 50 -9.54 -8.30 -8.07
N SER A 51 -9.63 -9.49 -8.66
CA SER A 51 -9.62 -9.68 -10.12
C SER A 51 -10.67 -8.82 -10.81
N ASN A 52 -10.30 -8.24 -11.96
CA ASN A 52 -11.14 -7.40 -12.80
C ASN A 52 -11.67 -6.14 -12.09
N GLN A 53 -11.02 -5.71 -11.02
CA GLN A 53 -11.28 -4.44 -10.34
C GLN A 53 -10.07 -3.50 -10.45
N PRO A 54 -10.26 -2.18 -10.27
CA PRO A 54 -9.15 -1.24 -10.13
C PRO A 54 -8.19 -1.64 -9.03
N LEU A 55 -6.90 -1.45 -9.28
CA LEU A 55 -5.86 -1.56 -8.25
C LEU A 55 -6.00 -0.40 -7.26
N GLN A 56 -6.72 -0.64 -6.16
CA GLN A 56 -7.05 0.35 -5.16
C GLN A 56 -6.39 0.03 -3.81
N PHE A 57 -5.76 1.05 -3.22
CA PHE A 57 -5.18 0.93 -1.90
C PHE A 57 -6.25 0.89 -0.81
N SER A 58 -5.96 0.16 0.25
CA SER A 58 -6.80 0.07 1.43
C SER A 58 -6.00 0.43 2.68
N LEU A 59 -6.65 1.06 3.67
CA LEU A 59 -6.01 1.26 4.96
C LEU A 59 -5.69 -0.10 5.58
N ASN A 60 -4.47 -0.24 6.08
CA ASN A 60 -4.12 -1.37 6.91
C ASN A 60 -5.05 -1.42 8.13
N TYR A 61 -5.25 -2.62 8.64
CA TYR A 61 -6.18 -2.88 9.71
C TYR A 61 -5.59 -3.87 10.70
N GLN A 62 -6.20 -3.92 11.88
CA GLN A 62 -5.83 -4.88 12.89
C GLN A 62 -6.60 -6.19 12.68
N ILE A 63 -5.92 -7.29 12.98
CA ILE A 63 -6.44 -8.64 13.01
C ILE A 63 -6.27 -9.24 14.41
N ASP A 64 -7.14 -10.17 14.76
CA ASP A 64 -7.03 -10.95 15.99
C ASP A 64 -6.06 -12.14 15.85
N GLU A 65 -6.02 -13.00 16.87
CA GLU A 65 -5.21 -14.23 16.88
C GLU A 65 -5.62 -15.24 15.79
N LYS A 66 -6.86 -15.17 15.30
CA LYS A 66 -7.40 -16.02 14.25
C LYS A 66 -7.16 -15.46 12.84
N GLY A 67 -6.71 -14.21 12.75
CA GLY A 67 -6.50 -13.51 11.49
C GLY A 67 -7.73 -12.74 11.01
N ASP A 68 -8.78 -12.67 11.82
CA ASP A 68 -10.01 -11.97 11.48
C ASP A 68 -9.84 -10.47 11.72
N LYS A 69 -10.33 -9.65 10.78
CA LYS A 69 -10.31 -8.18 10.91
C LYS A 69 -11.14 -7.74 12.11
N ILE A 70 -10.57 -6.88 12.94
CA ILE A 70 -11.23 -6.33 14.12
C ILE A 70 -11.41 -4.81 14.02
N THR A 71 -12.47 -4.32 14.67
CA THR A 71 -12.80 -2.88 14.74
C THR A 71 -12.87 -2.37 16.18
N ALA A 72 -12.80 -3.25 17.17
CA ALA A 72 -12.83 -2.92 18.59
C ALA A 72 -11.45 -3.14 19.22
N GLU A 73 -11.17 -2.44 20.32
CA GLU A 73 -9.92 -2.59 21.06
C GLU A 73 -9.74 -4.03 21.54
N ASN A 74 -8.63 -4.64 21.16
CA ASN A 74 -8.25 -5.99 21.59
C ASN A 74 -6.76 -5.96 21.97
N LEU A 75 -6.44 -6.39 23.19
CA LEU A 75 -5.08 -6.38 23.72
C LEU A 75 -4.11 -7.27 22.92
N LYS A 76 -4.64 -8.23 22.16
CA LYS A 76 -3.87 -9.14 21.30
C LYS A 76 -3.96 -8.80 19.81
N ALA A 77 -4.50 -7.63 19.48
CA ALA A 77 -4.54 -7.12 18.13
C ALA A 77 -3.12 -7.01 17.55
N ARG A 78 -2.95 -7.46 16.30
CA ARG A 78 -1.75 -7.16 15.50
C ARG A 78 -2.16 -6.54 14.18
N TRP A 79 -1.27 -5.74 13.59
CA TRP A 79 -1.50 -5.21 12.25
C TRP A 79 -1.47 -6.35 11.22
N PHE A 80 -2.40 -6.33 10.26
CA PHE A 80 -2.47 -7.29 9.17
C PHE A 80 -1.14 -7.33 8.43
N PHE A 81 -0.65 -6.16 8.00
CA PHE A 81 0.72 -6.00 7.57
C PHE A 81 1.56 -5.45 8.74
N PRO A 82 2.51 -6.21 9.31
CA PRO A 82 3.17 -5.84 10.56
C PRO A 82 4.14 -4.66 10.44
N TYR A 83 4.59 -4.34 9.22
CA TYR A 83 5.56 -3.28 8.95
C TYR A 83 4.93 -1.94 8.57
N ALA A 84 3.60 -1.87 8.56
CA ALA A 84 2.86 -0.63 8.34
C ALA A 84 1.76 -0.56 9.40
N LYS A 85 1.41 0.63 9.87
CA LYS A 85 0.38 0.77 10.91
C LYS A 85 -0.87 1.38 10.32
N ASP A 86 -1.00 2.69 10.36
CA ASP A 86 -2.15 3.44 9.81
C ASP A 86 -1.98 3.79 8.33
N ASN A 87 -1.05 3.14 7.64
CA ASN A 87 -0.71 3.38 6.25
C ASN A 87 -1.71 2.75 5.29
N TYR A 88 -1.69 3.23 4.05
CA TYR A 88 -2.36 2.61 2.92
C TYR A 88 -1.50 1.49 2.33
N LEU A 89 -2.15 0.39 1.95
CA LEU A 89 -1.53 -0.81 1.42
C LEU A 89 -2.20 -1.27 0.13
N LEU A 90 -1.39 -1.71 -0.81
CA LEU A 90 -1.81 -2.49 -1.97
C LEU A 90 -0.90 -3.71 -2.10
N SER A 91 -1.50 -4.90 -2.12
CA SER A 91 -0.80 -6.14 -2.46
C SER A 91 -0.70 -6.23 -3.99
N VAL A 92 0.48 -6.57 -4.50
CA VAL A 92 0.77 -6.76 -5.92
C VAL A 92 1.65 -7.99 -6.13
N ALA A 93 1.69 -8.52 -7.35
CA ALA A 93 2.64 -9.55 -7.73
C ALA A 93 4.07 -8.99 -7.70
N ASN A 94 5.07 -9.83 -7.42
CA ASN A 94 6.48 -9.43 -7.44
C ASN A 94 6.96 -8.93 -8.82
N THR A 95 6.25 -9.28 -9.89
CA THR A 95 6.52 -8.87 -11.27
C THR A 95 5.77 -7.60 -11.68
N PHE A 96 5.08 -6.93 -10.75
CA PHE A 96 4.33 -5.71 -11.05
C PHE A 96 5.27 -4.62 -11.60
N PRO A 97 5.01 -4.08 -12.81
CA PRO A 97 5.89 -3.10 -13.45
C PRO A 97 5.61 -1.69 -12.88
N ALA A 98 6.03 -1.44 -11.65
CA ALA A 98 5.71 -0.21 -10.93
C ALA A 98 6.13 1.07 -11.67
N ASP A 99 7.27 1.06 -12.38
CA ASP A 99 7.79 2.22 -13.10
C ASP A 99 6.85 2.71 -14.24
N ASP A 100 5.95 1.86 -14.73
CA ASP A 100 5.01 2.22 -15.81
C ASP A 100 3.76 2.94 -15.29
N PHE A 101 3.59 3.03 -13.97
CA PHE A 101 2.35 3.48 -13.33
C PHE A 101 2.55 4.63 -12.36
N ARG A 102 1.43 5.29 -12.04
CA ARG A 102 1.37 6.34 -11.02
C ARG A 102 0.28 6.03 -10.01
N LEU A 103 0.36 6.67 -8.86
CA LEU A 103 -0.73 6.77 -7.92
C LEU A 103 -1.58 7.97 -8.27
N LYS A 104 -2.89 7.83 -8.10
CA LYS A 104 -3.85 8.92 -8.13
C LYS A 104 -4.51 8.98 -6.77
N ILE A 105 -4.35 10.10 -6.07
CA ILE A 105 -4.86 10.34 -4.72
C ILE A 105 -6.03 11.32 -4.82
N GLU A 106 -7.23 10.87 -4.47
CA GLU A 106 -8.45 11.66 -4.46
C GLU A 106 -9.02 11.75 -3.04
N ASP A 107 -9.40 12.95 -2.60
CA ASP A 107 -10.18 13.14 -1.38
C ASP A 107 -11.67 13.32 -1.73
N PRO A 108 -12.55 12.36 -1.39
CA PRO A 108 -13.99 12.48 -1.60
C PRO A 108 -14.61 13.72 -0.92
N ASN A 109 -14.00 14.22 0.16
CA ASN A 109 -14.47 15.40 0.89
C ASN A 109 -13.98 16.72 0.29
N LYS A 110 -13.15 16.68 -0.76
CA LYS A 110 -12.58 17.85 -1.45
C LYS A 110 -11.84 18.82 -0.52
N LYS A 111 -11.26 18.34 0.59
CA LYS A 111 -10.37 19.13 1.44
C LYS A 111 -8.97 19.24 0.84
N PHE A 112 -8.56 18.19 0.11
CA PHE A 112 -7.26 18.12 -0.56
C PHE A 112 -7.41 18.10 -2.08
N LYS A 113 -6.36 18.57 -2.77
CA LYS A 113 -6.26 18.49 -4.22
C LYS A 113 -6.03 17.05 -4.66
N THR A 114 -6.51 16.70 -5.86
CA THR A 114 -6.10 15.46 -6.52
C THR A 114 -4.61 15.54 -6.88
N GLN A 115 -3.84 14.51 -6.53
CA GLN A 115 -2.41 14.44 -6.78
C GLN A 115 -2.04 13.16 -7.51
N PHE A 116 -0.96 13.25 -8.30
CA PHE A 116 -0.38 12.11 -8.99
C PHE A 116 1.07 11.91 -8.53
N VAL A 117 1.42 10.68 -8.14
CA VAL A 117 2.75 10.33 -7.64
C VAL A 117 3.31 9.19 -8.47
N GLN A 118 4.52 9.35 -9.01
CA GLN A 118 5.18 8.30 -9.78
C GLN A 118 5.53 7.11 -8.89
N LEU A 119 5.19 5.90 -9.34
CA LEU A 119 5.65 4.67 -8.72
C LEU A 119 6.99 4.25 -9.31
N TYR A 120 7.78 3.56 -8.51
CA TYR A 120 9.03 2.97 -8.93
C TYR A 120 9.18 1.55 -8.39
N ALA A 121 9.96 0.71 -9.08
CA ALA A 121 10.20 -0.66 -8.64
C ALA A 121 10.75 -0.76 -7.20
N PHE A 122 11.58 0.19 -6.78
CA PHE A 122 12.11 0.24 -5.40
C PHE A 122 11.06 0.61 -4.33
N ASN A 123 9.84 0.98 -4.72
CA ASN A 123 8.75 1.19 -3.78
C ASN A 123 8.06 -0.13 -3.35
N MET A 124 8.34 -1.25 -4.04
CA MET A 124 7.74 -2.54 -3.75
C MET A 124 8.45 -3.26 -2.61
N TYR A 125 7.69 -3.60 -1.57
CA TYR A 125 8.13 -4.39 -0.42
C TYR A 125 8.01 -5.88 -0.71
N VAL A 126 9.12 -6.52 -1.06
CA VAL A 126 9.17 -7.96 -1.32
C VAL A 126 9.29 -8.74 -0.01
N LEU A 127 8.34 -9.62 0.29
CA LEU A 127 8.41 -10.53 1.44
C LEU A 127 9.03 -11.87 1.03
N CYS A 128 10.35 -12.05 1.17
CA CYS A 128 10.95 -13.39 1.01
C CYS A 128 10.96 -14.17 2.33
N ALA A 129 10.49 -15.43 2.30
CA ALA A 129 10.46 -16.30 3.48
C ALA A 129 11.84 -16.67 4.04
N SER A 130 12.91 -16.59 3.25
CA SER A 130 14.30 -16.80 3.71
C SER A 130 14.95 -15.55 4.32
N GLN A 131 14.28 -14.40 4.23
CA GLN A 131 14.74 -13.15 4.84
C GLN A 131 13.96 -12.77 6.10
N SER A 132 12.95 -13.51 6.54
CA SER A 132 12.23 -13.20 7.78
C SER A 132 13.14 -13.20 9.03
N GLU A 133 14.20 -14.02 9.05
CA GLU A 133 15.24 -14.01 10.09
C GLU A 133 16.29 -12.90 9.89
N LYS A 134 16.45 -12.38 8.66
CA LYS A 134 17.35 -11.25 8.31
C LYS A 134 16.63 -9.90 8.19
N ALA A 135 15.31 -9.88 8.29
CA ALA A 135 14.44 -8.70 8.27
C ALA A 135 14.61 -7.83 9.53
N VAL A 136 15.64 -8.11 10.33
CA VAL A 136 16.14 -7.26 11.41
C VAL A 136 17.11 -6.19 10.88
N GLN A 137 17.57 -6.24 9.63
CA GLN A 137 18.37 -5.16 9.06
C GLN A 137 17.70 -4.51 7.85
N PHE A 138 16.82 -3.56 8.18
CA PHE A 138 16.47 -2.42 7.34
C PHE A 138 17.76 -1.76 6.81
N GLY A 139 18.23 -2.18 5.64
CA GLY A 139 19.28 -1.45 4.92
C GLY A 139 18.80 -0.03 4.65
N LYS A 140 19.67 0.96 4.86
CA LYS A 140 19.39 2.42 4.90
C LYS A 140 18.65 3.02 3.68
N LYS A 141 18.29 2.27 2.63
CA LYS A 141 17.80 2.85 1.36
C LYS A 141 16.64 2.15 0.63
N GLN A 142 16.13 0.98 1.02
CA GLN A 142 15.34 0.19 0.05
C GLN A 142 13.89 -0.19 0.39
N ASN A 143 13.37 0.01 1.60
CA ASN A 143 11.98 -0.38 1.92
C ASN A 143 11.31 0.64 2.86
N ARG A 144 10.96 1.83 2.36
CA ARG A 144 10.25 2.87 3.12
C ARG A 144 8.91 3.20 2.48
N PRO A 145 7.89 3.60 3.28
CA PRO A 145 6.61 3.98 2.71
C PRO A 145 6.83 5.12 1.73
N ILE A 146 6.02 5.16 0.69
CA ILE A 146 5.98 6.30 -0.20
C ILE A 146 5.36 7.45 0.61
N ASP A 147 6.20 8.41 0.95
CA ASP A 147 5.83 9.62 1.70
C ASP A 147 5.10 10.58 0.76
N ILE A 148 3.86 10.93 1.10
CA ILE A 148 2.97 11.75 0.29
C ILE A 148 2.36 12.83 1.18
N VAL A 149 2.84 14.07 1.00
CA VAL A 149 2.30 15.25 1.68
C VAL A 149 1.11 15.80 0.90
N LEU A 150 -0.05 15.91 1.54
CA LEU A 150 -1.27 16.39 0.90
C LEU A 150 -1.32 17.91 0.77
N GLU A 151 -1.64 18.38 -0.44
CA GLU A 151 -1.96 19.78 -0.68
C GLU A 151 -3.44 20.08 -0.41
N LYS A 152 -3.72 21.09 0.42
CA LYS A 152 -5.10 21.57 0.65
C LYS A 152 -5.66 22.31 -0.56
N ASN A 153 -6.97 22.17 -0.77
CA ASN A 153 -7.71 23.11 -1.61
C ASN A 153 -7.74 24.47 -0.90
N LYS A 154 -7.36 25.54 -1.61
CA LYS A 154 -7.48 26.91 -1.11
C LYS A 154 -8.95 27.34 -1.06
#